data_AF-A0A6F8XID3-F1
#
_entry.id   AF-A0A6F8XID3-F1
#
_cell.length_a   1.000
_cell.length_b   1.000
_cell.length_c   1.000
_cell.angle_alpha   90.00
_cell.angle_beta   90.00
_cell.angle_gamma   90.00
#
_symmetry.space_group_name_H-M   'P 1'
#
loop_
_entity.id
_entity.type
_entity.pdbx_description
1 polymer ?
#
loop_
_entity_poly.entity_id
_entity_poly.type
_entity_poly.pdbx_seq_one_letter_code
_entity_poly.pdbx_strand_id
1 'polypeptide(L)'
;MWFVLSGRSDYWRWWFFVGLAIGLLSKGPLAVVLTVIPLVLWAAIFRQRLQPLKKLPWLLGSLLTLAIAVPWYVLAELKTPGFLNYFIIGEHFSRFLDPGWAGDLYGSAHDRPKGMIWIFWLWASFPWGIIGLVGFGLAAARGKTKDIFTGAVQDASTLYLLFCAITPMLFFTLAGNTLWTYILPSLPFSAILIAGWVSKLDLARISHSAPTTFADQAW
;
A
#
# COMPACT_ATOMS: atom_id res chain seq x y z
N MET A 1 1.62 3.72 -9.71
CA MET A 1 2.18 2.40 -10.10
C MET A 1 1.12 1.42 -10.56
N TRP A 2 0.06 1.14 -9.78
CA TRP A 2 -1.00 0.19 -10.19
C TRP A 2 -1.54 0.44 -11.61
N PHE A 3 -1.88 1.69 -11.95
CA PHE A 3 -2.30 2.04 -13.32
C PHE A 3 -1.27 1.74 -14.41
N VAL A 4 0.03 1.86 -14.11
CA VAL A 4 1.12 1.51 -15.04
C VAL A 4 1.18 0.00 -15.24
N LEU A 5 1.01 -0.79 -14.17
CA LEU A 5 0.96 -2.25 -14.23
C LEU A 5 -0.28 -2.76 -14.97
N SER A 6 -1.41 -2.06 -14.86
CA SER A 6 -2.66 -2.36 -15.58
C SER A 6 -2.65 -1.89 -17.05
N GLY A 7 -1.52 -1.39 -17.55
CA GLY A 7 -1.37 -0.99 -18.96
C GLY A 7 -2.12 0.29 -19.34
N ARG A 8 -2.44 1.16 -18.37
CA ARG A 8 -3.04 2.48 -18.68
C ARG A 8 -2.01 3.44 -19.29
N SER A 9 -2.52 4.57 -19.78
CA SER A 9 -1.76 5.58 -20.53
C SER A 9 -0.45 6.03 -19.87
N ASP A 10 0.50 6.44 -20.71
CA ASP A 10 1.88 6.73 -20.35
C ASP A 10 2.06 7.89 -19.35
N TYR A 11 1.09 8.81 -19.24
CA TYR A 11 1.17 9.92 -18.27
C TYR A 11 1.22 9.43 -16.81
N TRP A 12 0.65 8.26 -16.49
CA TRP A 12 0.72 7.67 -15.15
C TRP A 12 2.14 7.32 -14.70
N ARG A 13 3.06 7.16 -15.65
CA ARG A 13 4.49 6.93 -15.36
C ARG A 13 5.11 8.17 -14.72
N TRP A 14 4.77 9.37 -15.20
CA TRP A 14 5.23 10.63 -14.63
C TRP A 14 4.57 10.95 -13.30
N TRP A 15 3.26 10.72 -13.20
CA TRP A 15 2.53 10.90 -11.93
C TRP A 15 3.04 10.00 -10.80
N PHE A 16 3.61 8.85 -11.12
CA PHE A 16 4.30 8.04 -10.12
C PHE A 16 5.48 8.78 -9.47
N PHE A 17 6.33 9.44 -10.26
CA PHE A 17 7.47 10.21 -9.77
C PHE A 17 7.06 11.52 -9.07
N VAL A 18 6.01 12.18 -9.57
CA VAL A 18 5.41 13.34 -8.88
C VAL A 18 4.84 12.92 -7.54
N GLY A 19 4.12 11.80 -7.48
CA GLY A 19 3.61 11.22 -6.23
C GLY A 19 4.71 10.88 -5.24
N LEU A 20 5.85 10.35 -5.70
CA LEU A 20 7.04 10.12 -4.87
C LEU A 20 7.62 11.41 -4.30
N ALA A 21 7.68 12.49 -5.11
CA ALA A 21 8.15 13.80 -4.64
C ALA A 21 7.25 14.37 -3.55
N ILE A 22 5.93 14.31 -3.76
CA ILE A 22 4.94 14.74 -2.75
C ILE A 22 5.06 13.90 -1.48
N GLY A 23 5.27 12.59 -1.63
CA GLY A 23 5.50 11.67 -0.50
C GLY A 23 6.75 12.04 0.30
N LEU A 24 7.88 12.31 -0.37
CA LEU A 24 9.11 12.78 0.26
C LEU A 24 8.86 14.10 1.02
N LEU A 25 8.26 15.09 0.38
CA LEU A 25 8.01 16.39 1.01
C LEU A 25 7.04 16.32 2.20
N SER A 26 6.10 15.38 2.21
CA SER A 26 5.09 15.27 3.26
C SER A 26 5.50 14.36 4.43
N LYS A 27 6.22 13.27 4.15
CA LYS A 27 6.52 12.19 5.11
C LYS A 27 7.97 11.72 5.08
N GLY A 28 8.84 12.37 4.31
CA GLY A 28 10.26 12.03 4.23
C GLY A 28 10.56 10.70 3.53
N PRO A 29 11.75 10.14 3.78
CA PRO A 29 12.21 8.88 3.17
C PRO A 29 11.26 7.70 3.34
N LEU A 30 10.40 7.71 4.38
CA LEU A 30 9.39 6.68 4.61
C LEU A 30 8.48 6.46 3.39
N ALA A 31 8.14 7.51 2.64
CA ALA A 31 7.31 7.39 1.45
C ALA A 31 7.95 6.50 0.37
N VAL A 32 9.28 6.57 0.24
CA VAL A 32 10.04 5.72 -0.68
C VAL A 32 10.01 4.27 -0.20
N VAL A 33 10.23 4.04 1.10
CA VAL A 33 10.18 2.69 1.70
C VAL A 33 8.84 2.02 1.44
N LEU A 34 7.73 2.71 1.75
CA LEU A 34 6.38 2.19 1.56
C LEU A 34 5.98 2.02 0.09
N THR A 35 6.67 2.67 -0.85
CA THR A 35 6.42 2.53 -2.29
C THR A 35 7.29 1.44 -2.93
N VAL A 36 8.56 1.34 -2.52
CA VAL A 36 9.54 0.43 -3.12
C VAL A 36 9.38 -0.99 -2.61
N ILE A 37 9.12 -1.21 -1.31
CA ILE A 37 8.92 -2.56 -0.76
C ILE A 37 7.82 -3.34 -1.51
N PRO A 38 6.57 -2.84 -1.65
CA PRO A 38 5.53 -3.61 -2.34
C PRO A 38 5.87 -3.82 -3.82
N LEU A 39 6.57 -2.89 -4.44
CA LEU A 39 7.04 -2.99 -5.81
C LEU A 39 8.09 -4.09 -5.98
N VAL A 40 9.07 -4.17 -5.09
CA VAL A 40 10.13 -5.18 -5.10
C VAL A 40 9.56 -6.56 -4.81
N LEU A 41 8.68 -6.69 -3.81
CA LEU A 41 7.99 -7.95 -3.52
C LEU A 41 7.19 -8.45 -4.73
N TRP A 42 6.46 -7.55 -5.38
CA TRP A 42 5.74 -7.86 -6.61
C TRP A 42 6.67 -8.28 -7.76
N ALA A 43 7.75 -7.52 -8.00
CA ALA A 43 8.72 -7.79 -9.05
C ALA A 43 9.47 -9.12 -8.84
N ALA A 44 9.73 -9.49 -7.59
CA ALA A 44 10.38 -10.74 -7.22
C ALA A 44 9.53 -11.97 -7.59
N ILE A 45 8.20 -11.85 -7.50
CA ILE A 45 7.24 -12.91 -7.85
C ILE A 45 7.00 -12.94 -9.36
N PHE A 46 6.74 -11.78 -9.99
CA PHE A 46 6.44 -11.69 -11.42
C PHE A 46 7.65 -11.33 -12.28
N ARG A 47 8.75 -12.06 -12.13
CA ARG A 47 10.02 -11.79 -12.84
C ARG A 47 9.89 -11.68 -14.37
N GLN A 48 8.91 -12.38 -14.95
CA GLN A 48 8.65 -12.36 -16.39
C GLN A 48 7.80 -11.16 -16.85
N ARG A 49 7.11 -10.47 -15.94
CA ARG A 49 6.22 -9.32 -16.23
C ARG A 49 6.83 -7.98 -15.84
N LEU A 50 8.15 -7.86 -15.82
CA LEU A 50 8.86 -6.61 -15.48
C LEU A 50 8.86 -5.55 -16.59
N GLN A 51 8.28 -5.86 -17.76
CA GLN A 51 8.22 -4.94 -18.90
C GLN A 51 7.63 -3.55 -18.56
N PRO A 52 6.53 -3.42 -17.79
CA PRO A 52 6.01 -2.11 -17.39
C PRO A 52 7.01 -1.30 -16.55
N LEU A 53 7.81 -1.97 -15.72
CA LEU A 53 8.84 -1.30 -14.91
C LEU A 53 10.01 -0.82 -15.77
N LYS A 54 10.41 -1.59 -16.78
CA LYS A 54 11.44 -1.16 -17.74
C LYS A 54 11.01 0.06 -18.54
N LYS A 55 9.71 0.24 -18.75
CA LYS A 55 9.12 1.38 -19.47
C LYS A 55 8.98 2.65 -18.62
N LEU A 56 9.24 2.57 -17.30
CA LEU A 56 9.26 3.77 -16.47
C LEU A 56 10.47 4.64 -16.85
N PRO A 57 10.30 5.97 -16.95
CA PRO A 57 11.40 6.88 -17.17
C PRO A 57 12.23 6.99 -15.87
N TRP A 58 12.97 5.95 -15.48
CA TRP A 58 13.68 5.92 -14.19
C TRP A 58 14.60 7.12 -14.02
N LEU A 59 15.45 7.40 -15.00
CA LEU A 59 16.39 8.51 -14.91
C LEU A 59 15.67 9.87 -14.86
N LEU A 60 14.87 10.18 -15.89
CA LEU A 60 14.19 11.47 -16.00
C LEU A 60 13.14 11.68 -14.89
N GLY A 61 12.44 10.61 -14.51
CA GLY A 61 11.47 10.61 -13.42
C GLY A 61 12.13 10.81 -12.07
N SER A 62 13.25 10.14 -11.79
CA SER A 62 14.02 10.38 -10.56
C SER A 62 14.59 11.80 -10.53
N LEU A 63 15.09 12.31 -11.66
CA LEU A 63 15.52 13.71 -11.77
C LEU A 63 14.36 14.68 -11.49
N LEU A 64 13.16 14.40 -12.01
CA LEU A 64 11.96 15.17 -11.71
C LEU A 64 11.62 15.13 -10.21
N THR A 65 11.66 13.95 -9.59
CA THR A 65 11.41 13.80 -8.16
C THR A 65 12.40 14.61 -7.33
N LEU A 66 13.69 14.54 -7.67
CA LEU A 66 14.74 15.30 -6.99
C LEU A 66 14.59 16.81 -7.22
N ALA A 67 14.31 17.24 -8.45
CA ALA A 67 14.11 18.64 -8.79
C ALA A 67 12.95 19.28 -8.01
N ILE A 68 11.92 18.49 -7.65
CA ILE A 68 10.80 18.96 -6.82
C ILE A 68 11.16 18.93 -5.33
N ALA A 69 11.75 17.84 -4.83
CA ALA A 69 11.92 17.62 -3.40
C ALA A 69 13.18 18.28 -2.82
N VAL A 70 14.31 18.18 -3.53
CA VAL A 70 15.64 18.61 -3.04
C VAL A 70 15.71 20.11 -2.74
N PRO A 71 15.15 21.03 -3.56
CA PRO A 71 15.24 22.45 -3.27
C PRO A 71 14.68 22.81 -1.89
N TRP A 72 13.58 22.19 -1.48
CA TRP A 72 12.99 22.43 -0.17
C TRP A 72 13.89 21.90 0.95
N TYR A 73 14.45 20.69 0.82
CA TYR A 73 15.37 20.13 1.80
C TYR A 73 16.65 20.96 1.97
N VAL A 74 17.20 21.45 0.86
CA VAL A 74 18.38 22.33 0.88
C VAL A 74 18.04 23.64 1.60
N LEU A 75 16.92 24.27 1.28
CA LEU A 75 16.49 25.50 1.96
C LEU A 75 16.22 25.28 3.46
N ALA A 76 15.67 24.13 3.83
CA ALA A 76 15.45 23.78 5.24
C ALA A 76 16.77 23.62 6.00
N GLU A 77 17.77 22.95 5.41
CA GLU A 77 19.11 22.80 5.99
C GLU A 77 19.84 24.15 6.10
N LEU A 78 19.77 24.99 5.06
CA LEU A 78 20.41 26.31 5.07
C LEU A 78 19.80 27.23 6.12
N LYS A 79 18.48 27.13 6.35
CA LYS A 79 17.79 27.94 7.36
C LYS A 79 18.02 27.41 8.77
N THR A 80 18.10 26.10 8.93
CA THR A 80 18.29 25.43 10.23
C THR A 80 19.37 24.35 10.08
N PRO A 81 20.66 24.72 10.26
CA PRO A 81 21.76 23.76 10.12
C PRO A 81 21.59 22.57 11.06
N GLY A 82 21.79 21.36 10.53
CA GLY A 82 21.55 20.10 11.25
C GLY A 82 20.13 19.54 11.09
N PHE A 83 19.24 20.23 10.38
CA PHE A 83 17.88 19.76 10.11
C PHE A 83 17.86 18.39 9.44
N LEU A 84 18.68 18.15 8.41
CA LEU A 84 18.68 16.88 7.69
C LEU A 84 19.17 15.73 8.57
N ASN A 85 20.16 15.97 9.42
CA ASN A 85 20.63 14.96 10.37
C ASN A 85 19.51 14.58 11.35
N TYR A 86 18.86 15.58 11.93
CA TYR A 86 17.72 15.36 12.82
C TYR A 86 16.55 14.66 12.11
N PHE A 87 16.14 15.18 10.96
CA PHE A 87 14.98 14.71 10.20
C PHE A 87 15.18 13.31 9.64
N ILE A 88 16.36 13.01 9.07
CA ILE A 88 16.61 11.68 8.51
C ILE A 88 16.99 10.71 9.62
N ILE A 89 18.04 11.00 10.40
CA ILE A 89 18.56 10.03 11.38
C ILE A 89 17.64 9.93 12.60
N GLY A 90 17.31 11.06 13.23
CA GLY A 90 16.46 11.08 14.42
C GLY A 90 15.03 10.59 14.13
N GLU A 91 14.31 11.32 13.29
CA GLU A 91 12.87 11.09 13.09
C GLU A 91 12.54 9.81 12.31
N HIS A 92 13.43 9.30 11.46
CA HIS A 92 13.14 8.09 10.69
C HIS A 92 13.88 6.85 11.21
N PHE A 93 15.16 6.93 11.56
CA PHE A 93 15.91 5.75 12.01
C PHE A 93 15.79 5.55 13.52
N SER A 94 16.15 6.56 14.32
CA SER A 94 16.10 6.46 15.77
C SER A 94 14.67 6.22 16.26
N ARG A 95 13.69 6.99 15.78
CA ARG A 95 12.27 6.80 16.13
C ARG A 95 11.70 5.43 15.74
N PHE A 96 12.19 4.83 14.65
CA PHE A 96 11.72 3.52 14.22
C PHE A 96 12.33 2.38 15.05
N LEU A 97 13.58 2.51 15.46
CA LEU A 97 14.33 1.46 16.16
C LEU A 97 14.21 1.55 17.69
N ASP A 98 14.05 2.75 18.24
CA ASP A 98 14.01 3.03 19.67
C ASP A 98 12.60 3.43 20.13
N PRO A 99 11.90 2.57 20.90
CA PRO A 99 10.58 2.87 21.46
C PRO A 99 10.57 4.08 22.41
N GLY A 100 11.70 4.36 23.05
CA GLY A 100 11.87 5.42 24.04
C GLY A 100 12.52 6.68 23.50
N TRP A 101 12.57 6.86 22.17
CA TRP A 101 13.31 7.96 21.55
C TRP A 101 12.83 9.33 22.07
N ALA A 102 13.65 9.95 22.93
CA ALA A 102 13.40 11.22 23.59
C ALA A 102 13.88 12.44 22.78
N GLY A 103 14.41 12.21 21.58
CA GLY A 103 14.88 13.27 20.68
C GLY A 103 13.77 13.97 19.90
N ASP A 104 12.50 13.58 20.09
CA ASP A 104 11.35 14.16 19.38
C ASP A 104 11.14 15.62 19.82
N LEU A 105 11.47 16.58 18.94
CA LEU A 105 11.26 18.01 19.18
C LEU A 105 9.77 18.41 19.05
N TYR A 106 8.94 17.57 18.42
CA TYR A 106 7.59 17.95 17.96
C TYR A 106 6.48 16.97 18.35
N GLY A 107 6.78 15.97 19.18
CA GLY A 107 5.84 14.94 19.59
C GLY A 107 6.28 14.17 20.84
N SER A 108 5.51 13.12 21.15
CA SER A 108 5.79 12.20 22.26
C SER A 108 6.00 10.78 21.75
N ALA A 109 6.79 10.00 22.48
CA ALA A 109 6.94 8.57 22.23
C ALA A 109 5.61 7.86 22.51
N HIS A 110 5.11 7.14 21.50
CA HIS A 110 3.91 6.31 21.61
C HIS A 110 4.34 4.85 21.60
N ASP A 111 4.78 4.37 22.76
CA ASP A 111 5.05 2.96 22.97
C ASP A 111 3.72 2.20 22.95
N ARG A 112 3.51 1.41 21.90
CA ARG A 112 2.32 0.58 21.71
C ARG A 112 2.79 -0.86 21.53
N PRO A 113 2.02 -1.84 22.03
CA PRO A 113 2.35 -3.25 21.82
C PRO A 113 2.62 -3.55 20.34
N LYS A 114 3.65 -4.34 20.05
CA LYS A 114 3.98 -4.73 18.67
C LYS A 114 2.76 -5.38 18.02
N GLY A 115 2.42 -4.90 16.82
CA GLY A 115 1.24 -5.35 16.09
C GLY A 115 -0.06 -4.59 16.39
N MET A 116 -0.06 -3.57 17.26
CA MET A 116 -1.22 -2.69 17.48
C MET A 116 -1.75 -2.07 16.16
N ILE A 117 -0.88 -1.91 15.17
CA ILE A 117 -1.22 -1.40 13.84
C ILE A 117 -2.32 -2.21 13.12
N TRP A 118 -2.43 -3.51 13.38
CA TRP A 118 -3.50 -4.36 12.83
C TRP A 118 -4.87 -4.07 13.45
N ILE A 119 -4.88 -3.72 14.74
CA ILE A 119 -6.09 -3.27 15.43
C ILE A 119 -6.49 -1.88 14.91
N PHE A 120 -5.52 -0.98 14.73
CA PHE A 120 -5.77 0.33 14.11
C PHE A 120 -6.31 0.19 12.68
N TRP A 121 -5.85 -0.80 11.91
CA TRP A 121 -6.44 -1.12 10.61
C TRP A 121 -7.90 -1.53 10.73
N LEU A 122 -8.23 -2.44 11.65
CA LEU A 122 -9.61 -2.85 11.86
C LEU A 122 -10.52 -1.70 12.25
N TRP A 123 -10.05 -0.81 13.12
CA TRP A 123 -10.80 0.38 13.52
C TRP A 123 -10.96 1.36 12.36
N ALA A 124 -9.87 1.68 11.65
CA ALA A 124 -9.89 2.67 10.57
C ALA A 124 -10.63 2.17 9.31
N SER A 125 -10.69 0.86 9.11
CA SER A 125 -11.44 0.23 8.01
C SER A 125 -12.84 -0.22 8.40
N PHE A 126 -13.28 0.03 9.64
CA PHE A 126 -14.63 -0.32 10.09
C PHE A 126 -15.69 0.35 9.18
N PRO A 127 -16.75 -0.37 8.76
CA PRO A 127 -17.05 -1.78 9.04
C PRO A 127 -16.40 -2.77 8.06
N TRP A 128 -15.87 -2.28 6.94
CA TRP A 128 -15.42 -3.07 5.79
C TRP A 128 -14.27 -4.02 6.08
N GLY A 129 -13.33 -3.66 6.97
CA GLY A 129 -12.25 -4.56 7.37
C GLY A 129 -12.77 -5.83 8.04
N ILE A 130 -13.79 -5.70 8.90
CA ILE A 130 -14.44 -6.84 9.55
C ILE A 130 -15.15 -7.71 8.50
N ILE A 131 -15.90 -7.09 7.60
CA ILE A 131 -16.59 -7.80 6.51
C ILE A 131 -15.59 -8.58 5.65
N GLY A 132 -14.46 -7.96 5.31
CA GLY A 132 -13.38 -8.61 4.55
C GLY A 132 -12.79 -9.82 5.29
N LEU A 133 -12.48 -9.68 6.58
CA LEU A 133 -11.92 -10.79 7.38
C LEU A 133 -12.91 -11.94 7.59
N VAL A 134 -14.15 -11.63 7.96
CA VAL A 134 -15.20 -12.65 8.14
C VAL A 134 -15.45 -13.37 6.82
N GLY A 135 -15.53 -12.62 5.74
CA GLY A 135 -15.67 -13.14 4.39
C GLY A 135 -14.54 -14.09 3.98
N PHE A 136 -13.29 -13.71 4.26
CA PHE A 136 -12.13 -14.56 4.06
C PHE A 136 -12.16 -15.82 4.94
N GLY A 137 -12.53 -15.69 6.21
CA GLY A 137 -12.66 -16.81 7.15
C GLY A 137 -13.74 -17.83 6.72
N LEU A 138 -14.88 -17.36 6.22
CA LEU A 138 -15.93 -18.23 5.67
C LEU A 138 -15.46 -18.94 4.39
N ALA A 139 -14.70 -18.25 3.53
CA ALA A 139 -14.11 -18.88 2.36
C ALA A 139 -13.05 -19.93 2.74
N ALA A 140 -12.28 -19.69 3.80
CA ALA A 140 -11.32 -20.65 4.35
C ALA A 140 -12.00 -21.89 4.91
N ALA A 141 -13.06 -21.73 5.70
CA ALA A 141 -13.85 -22.84 6.24
C ALA A 141 -14.49 -23.70 5.13
N ARG A 142 -14.79 -23.11 3.98
CA ARG A 142 -15.34 -23.78 2.79
C ARG A 142 -14.27 -24.35 1.85
N GLY A 143 -12.98 -24.29 2.21
CA GLY A 143 -11.86 -24.79 1.40
C GLY A 143 -11.57 -23.98 0.14
N LYS A 144 -12.22 -22.83 -0.05
CA LYS A 144 -12.08 -21.97 -1.25
C LYS A 144 -10.92 -20.98 -1.17
N THR A 145 -10.11 -21.02 -0.11
CA THR A 145 -8.91 -20.17 0.04
C THR A 145 -7.88 -20.42 -1.05
N LYS A 146 -7.74 -21.66 -1.51
CA LYS A 146 -6.83 -22.00 -2.61
C LYS A 146 -7.23 -21.29 -3.90
N ASP A 147 -8.53 -21.19 -4.20
CA ASP A 147 -9.04 -20.50 -5.40
C ASP A 147 -8.84 -18.98 -5.31
N ILE A 148 -9.04 -18.40 -4.12
CA ILE A 148 -8.79 -16.97 -3.88
C ILE A 148 -7.31 -16.64 -4.02
N PHE A 149 -6.44 -17.45 -3.41
CA PHE A 149 -5.00 -17.23 -3.44
C PHE A 149 -4.43 -17.45 -4.85
N THR A 150 -4.83 -18.52 -5.53
CA THR A 150 -4.42 -18.77 -6.92
C THR A 150 -4.91 -17.67 -7.86
N GLY A 151 -6.15 -17.19 -7.70
CA GLY A 151 -6.67 -16.06 -8.47
C GLY A 151 -5.89 -14.75 -8.23
N ALA A 152 -5.54 -14.45 -6.97
CA ALA A 152 -4.75 -13.27 -6.63
C ALA A 152 -3.31 -13.36 -7.16
N VAL A 153 -2.71 -14.55 -7.14
CA VAL A 153 -1.36 -14.79 -7.69
C VAL A 153 -1.35 -14.79 -9.21
N GLN A 154 -2.47 -15.10 -9.88
CA GLN A 154 -2.57 -15.01 -11.34
C GLN A 154 -2.76 -13.56 -11.83
N ASP A 155 -3.49 -12.74 -11.07
CA ASP A 155 -3.65 -11.31 -11.36
C ASP A 155 -2.57 -10.46 -10.69
N ALA A 156 -1.55 -10.14 -11.47
CA ALA A 156 -0.44 -9.31 -11.04
C ALA A 156 -0.88 -7.92 -10.52
N SER A 157 -1.97 -7.34 -11.03
CA SER A 157 -2.46 -6.04 -10.56
C SER A 157 -3.05 -6.13 -9.16
N THR A 158 -3.85 -7.18 -8.90
CA THR A 158 -4.43 -7.46 -7.58
C THR A 158 -3.35 -7.78 -6.54
N LEU A 159 -2.34 -8.59 -6.90
CA LEU A 159 -1.25 -8.88 -5.96
C LEU A 159 -0.44 -7.64 -5.59
N TYR A 160 -0.23 -6.72 -6.53
CA TYR A 160 0.43 -5.45 -6.23
C TYR A 160 -0.38 -4.62 -5.21
N LEU A 161 -1.70 -4.51 -5.38
CA LEU A 161 -2.57 -3.83 -4.41
C LEU A 161 -2.51 -4.50 -3.03
N LEU A 162 -2.45 -5.83 -2.99
CA LEU A 162 -2.31 -6.58 -1.74
C LEU A 162 -1.01 -6.23 -1.02
N PHE A 163 0.12 -6.16 -1.74
CA PHE A 163 1.37 -5.73 -1.14
C PHE A 163 1.32 -4.27 -0.69
N CYS A 164 0.69 -3.37 -1.45
CA CYS A 164 0.50 -1.98 -1.02
C CYS A 164 -0.36 -1.87 0.25
N ALA A 165 -1.39 -2.70 0.40
CA ALA A 165 -2.20 -2.76 1.61
C ALA A 165 -1.41 -3.32 2.81
N ILE A 166 -0.69 -4.43 2.62
CA ILE A 166 -0.05 -5.16 3.72
C ILE A 166 1.28 -4.53 4.16
N THR A 167 2.03 -3.91 3.23
CA THR A 167 3.38 -3.42 3.54
C THR A 167 3.41 -2.41 4.69
N PRO A 168 2.56 -1.36 4.74
CA PRO A 168 2.56 -0.45 5.88
C PRO A 168 2.31 -1.18 7.20
N MET A 169 1.38 -2.14 7.24
CA MET A 169 1.09 -2.93 8.44
C MET A 169 2.30 -3.76 8.89
N LEU A 170 2.95 -4.47 7.96
CA LEU A 170 4.14 -5.27 8.29
C LEU A 170 5.31 -4.39 8.73
N PHE A 171 5.55 -3.29 8.01
CA PHE A 171 6.64 -2.37 8.30
C PHE A 171 6.48 -1.75 9.70
N PHE A 172 5.30 -1.22 10.03
CA PHE A 172 5.03 -0.61 11.33
C PHE A 172 4.78 -1.61 12.46
N THR A 173 4.59 -2.90 12.17
CA THR A 173 4.60 -3.94 13.22
C THR A 173 5.97 -4.02 13.91
N LEU A 174 7.05 -3.70 13.18
CA LEU A 174 8.42 -3.72 13.68
C LEU A 174 8.87 -2.39 14.31
N ALA A 175 8.09 -1.32 14.17
CA ALA A 175 8.45 0.01 14.66
C ALA A 175 8.35 0.08 16.19
N GLY A 176 9.37 0.67 16.82
CA GLY A 176 9.40 0.93 18.26
C GLY A 176 8.37 1.98 18.70
N ASN A 177 8.03 2.95 17.84
CA ASN A 177 7.08 4.00 18.12
C ASN A 177 5.98 4.04 17.04
N THR A 178 4.76 3.60 17.39
CA THR A 178 3.67 3.41 16.42
C THR A 178 2.49 4.33 16.69
N LEU A 179 2.14 5.17 15.70
CA LEU A 179 0.95 6.01 15.71
C LEU A 179 -0.21 5.32 14.98
N TRP A 180 -1.43 5.59 15.43
CA TRP A 180 -2.64 5.06 14.80
C TRP A 180 -2.81 5.54 13.35
N THR A 181 -2.30 6.73 13.02
CA THR A 181 -2.36 7.30 11.66
C THR A 181 -1.39 6.64 10.68
N TYR A 182 -0.45 5.82 11.13
CA TYR A 182 0.48 5.10 10.25
C TYR A 182 -0.21 4.07 9.35
N ILE A 183 -1.46 3.73 9.66
CA ILE A 183 -2.25 2.82 8.85
C ILE A 183 -2.85 3.46 7.59
N LEU A 184 -2.96 4.80 7.55
CA LEU A 184 -3.66 5.52 6.48
C LEU A 184 -3.20 5.14 5.06
N PRO A 185 -1.89 4.94 4.77
CA PRO A 185 -1.45 4.52 3.44
C PRO A 185 -2.00 3.16 2.99
N SER A 186 -2.40 2.27 3.91
CA SER A 186 -2.93 0.93 3.61
C SER A 186 -4.41 0.95 3.21
N LEU A 187 -5.19 1.89 3.76
CA LEU A 187 -6.64 1.93 3.63
C LEU A 187 -7.17 2.00 2.18
N PRO A 188 -6.65 2.87 1.28
CA PRO A 188 -7.20 2.95 -0.07
C PRO A 188 -7.03 1.63 -0.85
N PHE A 189 -5.92 0.93 -0.64
CA PHE A 189 -5.66 -0.35 -1.29
C PHE A 189 -6.54 -1.47 -0.70
N SER A 190 -6.71 -1.46 0.62
CA SER A 190 -7.61 -2.38 1.32
C SER A 190 -9.05 -2.21 0.83
N ALA A 191 -9.52 -0.96 0.68
CA ALA A 191 -10.86 -0.65 0.17
C ALA A 191 -11.08 -1.19 -1.25
N ILE A 192 -10.12 -0.99 -2.16
CA ILE A 192 -10.21 -1.52 -3.54
C ILE A 192 -10.29 -3.06 -3.54
N LEU A 193 -9.48 -3.73 -2.71
CA LEU A 193 -9.48 -5.20 -2.62
C LEU A 193 -10.78 -5.74 -2.06
N ILE A 194 -11.29 -5.15 -0.97
CA ILE A 194 -12.55 -5.56 -0.34
C ILE A 194 -13.70 -5.32 -1.31
N ALA A 195 -13.78 -4.14 -1.94
CA ALA A 195 -14.82 -3.82 -2.92
C ALA A 195 -14.78 -4.77 -4.13
N GLY A 196 -13.59 -5.07 -4.64
CA GLY A 196 -13.40 -6.02 -5.75
C GLY A 196 -13.76 -7.47 -5.40
N TRP A 197 -13.68 -7.84 -4.12
CA TRP A 197 -14.10 -9.15 -3.65
C TRP A 197 -15.62 -9.21 -3.44
N VAL A 198 -16.20 -8.20 -2.77
CA VAL A 198 -17.66 -8.11 -2.52
C VAL A 198 -18.44 -8.10 -3.84
N SER A 199 -17.98 -7.34 -4.84
CA SER A 199 -18.66 -7.29 -6.14
C SER A 199 -18.72 -8.65 -6.86
N LYS A 200 -17.72 -9.50 -6.67
CA LYS A 200 -17.72 -10.87 -7.23
C LYS A 200 -18.75 -11.77 -6.54
N LEU A 201 -19.03 -11.55 -5.26
CA LEU A 201 -20.06 -12.31 -4.53
C LEU A 201 -21.46 -11.94 -4.99
N ASP A 202 -21.73 -10.65 -5.18
CA ASP A 202 -23.03 -10.19 -5.66
C ASP A 202 -23.32 -10.71 -7.08
N LEU A 203 -22.32 -10.68 -7.98
CA LEU A 203 -22.46 -11.21 -9.33
C LEU A 203 -22.73 -12.73 -9.34
N ALA A 204 -22.03 -13.51 -8.51
CA ALA A 204 -22.27 -14.94 -8.38
C ALA A 204 -23.67 -15.25 -7.82
N ARG A 205 -24.16 -14.41 -6.89
CA ARG A 205 -25.50 -14.54 -6.33
C ARG A 205 -26.58 -14.28 -7.39
N ILE A 206 -26.39 -13.25 -8.22
CA ILE A 206 -27.31 -12.91 -9.33
C ILE A 206 -27.35 -14.05 -10.35
N SER A 207 -26.20 -14.59 -10.76
CA SER A 207 -26.15 -15.69 -11.74
C SER A 207 -26.81 -16.97 -11.24
N HIS A 208 -26.75 -17.25 -9.93
CA HIS A 208 -27.43 -18.40 -9.33
C HIS A 208 -28.95 -18.18 -9.13
N SER A 209 -29.41 -16.92 -9.10
CA SER A 209 -30.83 -16.58 -8.96
C SER A 209 -31.57 -16.40 -10.29
N ALA A 210 -30.87 -16.42 -11.44
CA ALA A 210 -31.51 -16.40 -12.75
C ALA A 210 -32.19 -17.77 -12.99
N PRO A 211 -33.52 -17.84 -13.13
CA PRO A 211 -34.18 -19.10 -13.40
C PRO A 211 -33.80 -19.59 -14.81
N THR A 212 -33.41 -20.85 -14.92
CA THR A 212 -33.08 -21.58 -16.16
C THR A 212 -34.32 -21.87 -17.02
N THR A 213 -35.29 -20.95 -17.08
CA THR A 213 -36.57 -21.16 -17.74
C THR A 213 -36.70 -20.31 -18.99
N PHE A 214 -35.93 -20.57 -20.06
CA PHE A 214 -36.24 -20.05 -21.40
C PHE A 214 -35.65 -20.87 -22.57
N ALA A 215 -35.34 -22.17 -22.41
CA ALA A 215 -34.80 -22.97 -23.52
C ALA A 215 -35.63 -24.20 -23.95
N ASP A 216 -36.69 -24.59 -23.22
CA ASP A 216 -37.49 -25.80 -23.56
C ASP A 216 -38.88 -25.50 -24.12
N GLN A 217 -39.13 -24.30 -24.65
CA GLN A 217 -40.36 -23.99 -25.40
C GLN A 217 -40.06 -23.26 -26.70
N ALA A 218 -39.57 -24.02 -27.69
CA ALA A 218 -39.68 -23.64 -29.10
C ALA A 218 -39.63 -24.90 -29.97
N TRP A 219 -40.84 -25.41 -30.27
CA TRP A 219 -41.25 -26.25 -31.40
C TRP A 219 -40.60 -27.62 -31.58
#